data_AF-S7PPK6-F1
#
_entry.id   AF-S7PPK6-F1
#
_cell.length_a   1.000
_cell.length_b   1.000
_cell.length_c   1.000
_cell.angle_alpha   90.00
_cell.angle_beta   90.00
_cell.angle_gamma   90.00
#
_symmetry.space_group_name_H-M   'P 1'
#
loop_
_entity.id
_entity.type
_entity.pdbx_description
1 polymer ?
#
loop_
_entity_poly.entity_id
_entity_poly.type
_entity_poly.pdbx_seq_one_letter_code
_entity_poly.pdbx_strand_id
1 'polypeptide(L)'
;ILSRIFNKPVELELIRLYRPYFDSNILVNTIGLISNKIKFRKILKKLFRKATIRNNKKTNNLLPSFLSGIQIRVAGRLLTNRVIPRMTVKNYQKGRLARSKATLVDTSRFTRKNKRGTFSITV
;
A
#
# COMPACT_ATOMS: atom_id res chain seq x y z
N ILE A 1 -0.54 25.77 15.50
CA ILE A 1 -1.84 25.05 15.38
C ILE A 1 -1.85 23.82 16.30
N LEU A 2 -0.99 22.81 16.07
CA LEU A 2 -0.96 21.60 16.90
C LEU A 2 -0.75 21.89 18.41
N SER A 3 0.17 22.79 18.76
CA SER A 3 0.42 23.19 20.15
C SER A 3 -0.81 23.77 20.86
N ARG A 4 -1.69 24.46 20.12
CA ARG A 4 -2.96 25.01 20.63
C ARG A 4 -4.02 23.92 20.80
N ILE A 5 -3.99 22.87 19.99
CA ILE A 5 -4.92 21.74 20.11
C ILE A 5 -4.55 20.89 21.33
N PHE A 6 -3.26 20.68 21.57
CA PHE A 6 -2.77 19.83 22.65
C PHE A 6 -2.42 20.59 23.94
N ASN A 7 -2.53 21.92 23.94
CA ASN A 7 -2.15 22.81 25.04
C ASN A 7 -0.74 22.54 25.60
N LYS A 8 0.19 22.12 24.73
CA LYS A 8 1.58 21.82 25.07
C LYS A 8 2.49 22.03 23.87
N PRO A 9 3.79 22.30 24.06
CA PRO A 9 4.74 22.33 22.95
C PRO A 9 4.75 20.98 22.23
N VAL A 10 4.76 21.01 20.90
CA VAL A 10 4.75 19.81 20.06
C VAL A 10 6.03 19.81 19.25
N GLU A 11 6.84 18.79 19.45
CA GLU A 11 8.03 18.51 18.65
C GLU A 11 7.65 17.56 17.51
N LEU A 12 8.17 17.83 16.31
CA LEU A 12 7.88 17.06 15.12
C LEU A 12 9.12 16.29 14.68
N GLU A 13 9.07 14.97 14.85
CA GLU A 13 10.11 14.08 14.34
C GLU A 13 9.72 13.57 12.95
N LEU A 14 10.39 14.10 11.92
CA LEU A 14 10.16 13.71 10.54
C LEU A 14 11.18 12.66 10.10
N ILE A 15 10.72 11.44 9.86
CA ILE A 15 11.56 10.34 9.40
C ILE A 15 11.53 10.26 7.88
N ARG A 16 12.70 10.34 7.25
CA ARG A 16 12.84 10.17 5.80
C ARG A 16 12.72 8.70 5.41
N LEU A 17 11.79 8.41 4.49
CA LEU A 17 11.67 7.09 3.87
C LEU A 17 12.39 7.04 2.52
N TYR A 18 13.23 6.01 2.33
CA TYR A 18 13.99 5.84 1.09
C TYR A 18 13.11 5.45 -0.12
N ARG A 19 12.07 4.64 0.12
CA ARG A 19 11.11 4.22 -0.93
C ARG A 19 9.68 4.20 -0.39
N PRO A 20 8.67 4.55 -1.21
CA PRO A 20 7.28 4.61 -0.78
C PRO A 20 6.70 3.27 -0.32
N TYR A 21 7.23 2.14 -0.80
CA TYR A 21 6.70 0.81 -0.49
C TYR A 21 7.23 0.21 0.81
N PHE A 22 8.05 0.95 1.57
CA PHE A 22 8.46 0.54 2.91
C PHE A 22 7.45 0.94 3.99
N ASP A 23 6.50 1.80 3.66
CA ASP A 23 5.40 2.20 4.54
C ASP A 23 4.08 1.93 3.80
N SER A 24 3.19 1.15 4.42
CA SER A 24 1.96 0.75 3.75
C SER A 24 1.07 1.97 3.49
N ASN A 25 0.99 2.91 4.45
CA ASN A 25 0.12 4.07 4.41
C ASN A 25 0.54 5.04 3.30
N ILE A 26 1.84 5.28 3.14
CA ILE A 26 2.36 6.10 2.05
C ILE A 26 2.14 5.41 0.70
N LEU A 27 2.37 4.10 0.61
CA LEU A 27 2.14 3.35 -0.62
C LEU A 27 0.65 3.38 -1.03
N VAL A 28 -0.27 3.13 -0.11
CA VAL A 28 -1.70 3.07 -0.42
C VAL A 28 -2.25 4.44 -0.84
N ASN A 29 -1.79 5.52 -0.17
CA ASN A 29 -2.18 6.89 -0.52
C ASN A 29 -1.63 7.30 -1.90
N THR A 30 -0.37 7.00 -2.19
CA THR A 30 0.24 7.32 -3.50
C THR A 30 -0.46 6.56 -4.64
N ILE A 31 -0.74 5.27 -4.46
CA ILE A 31 -1.53 4.49 -5.43
C ILE A 31 -2.93 5.05 -5.55
N GLY A 32 -3.59 5.38 -4.45
CA GLY A 32 -4.93 5.97 -4.39
C GLY A 32 -5.08 7.22 -5.24
N LEU A 33 -4.13 8.15 -5.13
CA LEU A 33 -4.11 9.40 -5.90
C LEU A 33 -3.93 9.17 -7.41
N ILE A 34 -3.12 8.19 -7.80
CA ILE A 34 -2.79 7.90 -9.21
C ILE A 34 -3.85 6.97 -9.86
N SER A 35 -4.57 6.19 -9.06
CA SER A 35 -5.49 5.13 -9.51
C SER A 35 -6.62 5.60 -10.42
N ASN A 36 -7.06 6.86 -10.27
CA ASN A 36 -8.09 7.45 -11.13
C ASN A 36 -7.55 7.90 -12.49
N LYS A 37 -6.24 8.16 -12.60
CA LYS A 37 -5.59 8.70 -13.80
C LYS A 37 -4.96 7.59 -14.65
N ILE A 38 -4.40 6.55 -14.03
CA ILE A 38 -3.64 5.50 -14.70
C ILE A 38 -4.27 4.14 -14.43
N LYS A 39 -4.41 3.32 -15.49
CA LYS A 39 -4.89 1.93 -15.36
C LYS A 39 -4.10 1.17 -14.31
N PHE A 40 -4.81 0.55 -13.35
CA PHE A 40 -4.20 -0.11 -12.20
C PHE A 40 -3.10 -1.13 -12.56
N ARG A 41 -3.30 -1.90 -13.63
CA ARG A 41 -2.30 -2.85 -14.17
C ARG A 41 -0.95 -2.19 -14.47
N LYS A 42 -0.93 -0.96 -14.99
CA LYS A 42 0.32 -0.23 -15.30
C LYS A 42 1.04 0.20 -14.02
N ILE A 43 0.28 0.64 -13.01
CA ILE A 43 0.81 1.01 -11.69
C ILE A 43 1.49 -0.20 -11.05
N LEU A 44 0.77 -1.33 -10.99
CA LEU A 44 1.30 -2.57 -10.43
C LEU A 44 2.55 -3.08 -11.16
N LYS A 45 2.54 -3.07 -12.51
CA LYS A 45 3.71 -3.49 -13.29
C LYS A 45 4.94 -2.65 -12.95
N LYS A 46 4.79 -1.33 -12.80
CA LYS A 46 5.89 -0.42 -12.43
C LYS A 46 6.34 -0.66 -10.99
N LEU A 47 5.40 -0.80 -10.05
CA LEU A 47 5.68 -1.06 -8.64
C LEU A 47 6.44 -2.38 -8.47
N PHE A 48 5.90 -3.48 -9.01
CA PHE A 48 6.51 -4.79 -8.90
C PHE A 48 7.85 -4.90 -9.63
N ARG A 49 8.09 -4.13 -10.69
CA ARG A 49 9.42 -4.05 -11.32
C ARG A 49 10.45 -3.35 -10.43
N LYS A 50 10.03 -2.34 -9.65
CA LYS A 50 10.92 -1.60 -8.73
C LYS A 50 11.08 -2.26 -7.36
N ALA A 51 10.07 -3.01 -6.90
CA ALA A 51 10.09 -3.68 -5.61
C ALA A 51 11.09 -4.85 -5.62
N THR A 52 12.21 -4.65 -4.93
CA THR A 52 13.22 -5.67 -4.67
C THR A 52 12.74 -6.57 -3.54
N ILE A 53 12.14 -7.71 -3.90
CA ILE A 53 11.67 -8.72 -2.95
C ILE A 53 12.76 -9.76 -2.77
N ARG A 54 13.15 -10.03 -1.52
CA ARG A 54 14.15 -11.06 -1.18
C ARG A 54 13.44 -12.24 -0.52
N ASN A 55 13.72 -13.44 -1.04
CA ASN A 55 13.26 -14.69 -0.45
C ASN A 55 14.37 -15.26 0.45
N ASN A 56 14.55 -14.72 1.65
CA ASN A 56 15.50 -15.32 2.59
C ASN A 56 14.85 -16.51 3.30
N LYS A 57 15.51 -17.66 3.25
CA LYS A 57 14.95 -18.92 3.79
C LYS A 57 15.12 -19.09 5.30
N LYS A 58 15.94 -18.27 5.96
CA LYS A 58 16.16 -18.24 7.41
C LYS A 58 17.14 -17.10 7.70
N THR A 59 16.68 -16.05 8.37
CA THR A 59 17.57 -15.13 9.08
C THR A 59 17.01 -15.04 10.48
N ASN A 60 17.80 -15.44 11.49
CA ASN A 60 17.42 -15.35 12.91
C ASN A 60 17.39 -13.89 13.41
N ASN A 61 17.22 -12.92 12.50
CA ASN A 61 17.23 -11.51 12.85
C ASN A 61 15.84 -11.12 13.28
N LEU A 62 15.74 -10.60 14.50
CA LEU A 62 14.49 -10.10 15.09
C LEU A 62 13.91 -8.92 14.30
N LEU A 63 14.77 -8.15 13.61
CA LEU A 63 14.38 -6.93 12.91
C LEU A 63 14.04 -7.17 11.43
N PRO A 64 12.92 -6.61 10.93
CA PRO A 64 12.57 -6.67 9.52
C PRO A 64 13.54 -5.79 8.70
N SER A 65 14.42 -6.41 7.92
CA SER A 65 15.44 -5.70 7.12
C SER A 65 15.18 -5.70 5.61
N PHE A 66 14.26 -6.54 5.14
CA PHE A 66 13.93 -6.64 3.71
C PHE A 66 12.44 -6.87 3.49
N LEU A 67 12.00 -6.49 2.28
CA LEU A 67 10.63 -6.70 1.83
C LEU A 67 10.44 -8.18 1.41
N SER A 68 9.63 -8.92 2.16
CA SER A 68 9.29 -10.33 1.88
C SER A 68 8.18 -10.48 0.82
N GLY A 69 7.23 -9.54 0.83
CA GLY A 69 6.15 -9.50 -0.15
C GLY A 69 5.31 -8.24 -0.05
N ILE A 70 4.54 -7.98 -1.11
CA ILE A 70 3.53 -6.92 -1.17
C ILE A 70 2.25 -7.55 -1.71
N GLN A 71 1.15 -7.33 -1.01
CA GLN A 71 -0.20 -7.63 -1.49
C GLN A 71 -0.93 -6.32 -1.73
N ILE A 72 -1.73 -6.26 -2.78
CA ILE A 72 -2.55 -5.09 -3.10
C ILE A 72 -3.93 -5.57 -3.51
N ARG A 73 -4.93 -5.05 -2.83
CA ARG A 73 -6.33 -5.38 -3.01
C ARG A 73 -7.09 -4.16 -3.46
N VAL A 74 -7.80 -4.26 -4.58
CA VAL A 74 -8.66 -3.19 -5.10
C VAL A 74 -10.11 -3.63 -5.06
N ALA A 75 -10.95 -2.82 -4.44
CA ALA A 75 -12.38 -3.01 -4.38
C ALA A 75 -13.12 -1.76 -4.88
N GLY A 76 -14.34 -1.95 -5.37
CA GLY A 76 -15.21 -0.87 -5.81
C GLY A 76 -14.95 -0.39 -7.24
N ARG A 77 -15.45 0.81 -7.54
CA ARG A 77 -15.63 1.30 -8.91
C ARG A 77 -14.50 2.23 -9.33
N LEU A 78 -13.41 1.70 -9.86
CA LEU A 78 -12.31 2.51 -10.41
C LEU A 78 -12.70 3.13 -11.78
N LEU A 79 -12.36 4.40 -12.01
CA LEU A 79 -12.67 5.09 -13.28
C LEU A 79 -12.02 4.42 -14.51
N THR A 80 -10.85 3.84 -14.34
CA THR A 80 -10.08 3.27 -15.45
C THR A 80 -10.58 1.90 -15.91
N ASN A 81 -11.44 1.25 -15.12
CA ASN A 81 -11.98 -0.07 -15.42
C ASN A 81 -13.30 0.04 -16.17
N ARG A 82 -13.68 -0.98 -16.94
CA ARG A 82 -15.04 -1.07 -17.50
C ARG A 82 -16.04 -1.30 -16.36
N VAL A 83 -17.26 -0.80 -16.53
CA VAL A 83 -18.34 -1.02 -15.55
C VAL A 83 -18.76 -2.48 -15.66
N ILE A 84 -18.48 -3.25 -14.60
CA ILE A 84 -18.86 -4.65 -14.48
C ILE A 84 -19.79 -4.75 -13.27
N PRO A 85 -21.06 -5.17 -13.44
CA PRO A 85 -21.94 -5.49 -12.33
C PRO A 85 -21.50 -6.83 -11.72
N ARG A 86 -21.59 -6.94 -10.39
CA ARG A 86 -21.03 -7.99 -9.51
C ARG A 86 -19.56 -7.83 -9.10
N MET A 87 -19.38 -8.01 -7.79
CA MET A 87 -18.20 -7.68 -7.01
C MET A 87 -16.96 -8.45 -7.47
N THR A 88 -15.92 -7.75 -7.90
CA THR A 88 -14.59 -8.34 -8.00
C THR A 88 -13.61 -7.48 -7.21
N VAL A 89 -13.37 -7.90 -5.98
CA VAL A 89 -12.15 -7.55 -5.27
C VAL A 89 -10.99 -8.16 -6.05
N LYS A 90 -10.08 -7.34 -6.56
CA LYS A 90 -8.92 -7.81 -7.32
C LYS A 90 -7.70 -7.81 -6.41
N ASN A 91 -7.14 -8.99 -6.18
CA ASN A 91 -5.93 -9.19 -5.40
C ASN A 91 -4.73 -9.34 -6.33
N TYR A 92 -3.65 -8.63 -6.01
CA TYR A 92 -2.39 -8.67 -6.71
C TYR A 92 -1.29 -8.84 -5.69
N GLN A 93 -0.54 -9.92 -5.78
CA GLN A 93 0.51 -10.23 -4.83
C GLN A 93 1.83 -10.48 -5.56
N LYS A 94 2.93 -10.00 -4.97
CA LYS A 94 4.28 -10.41 -5.32
C LYS A 94 5.04 -10.74 -4.05
N GLY A 95 5.73 -11.87 -4.02
CA GLY A 95 6.41 -12.35 -2.81
C GLY A 95 5.46 -13.05 -1.83
N ARG A 96 5.88 -13.17 -0.57
CA ARG A 96 5.20 -14.00 0.44
C ARG A 96 4.85 -13.15 1.66
N LEU A 97 3.62 -13.30 2.15
CA LEU A 97 3.11 -12.62 3.36
C LEU A 97 2.71 -13.61 4.47
N ALA A 98 2.97 -14.90 4.29
CA ALA A 98 2.65 -15.90 5.31
C ALA A 98 3.45 -15.64 6.60
N ARG A 99 2.82 -15.81 7.77
CA ARG A 99 3.44 -15.57 9.10
C ARG A 99 4.74 -16.35 9.30
N SER A 100 4.87 -17.55 8.72
CA SER A 100 6.12 -18.33 8.77
C SER A 100 7.29 -17.73 7.97
N LYS A 101 7.03 -16.69 7.16
CA LYS A 101 7.99 -16.11 6.21
C LYS A 101 8.11 -14.58 6.31
N ALA A 102 7.20 -13.94 7.04
CA ALA A 102 7.19 -12.49 7.27
C ALA A 102 7.10 -12.26 8.79
N THR A 103 8.09 -11.54 9.33
CA THR A 103 8.17 -11.21 10.75
C THR A 103 7.23 -10.07 11.12
N LEU A 104 7.08 -9.09 10.22
CA LEU A 104 6.19 -7.94 10.37
C LEU A 104 5.28 -7.83 9.14
N VAL A 105 3.98 -7.64 9.38
CA VAL A 105 2.99 -7.35 8.35
C VAL A 105 2.25 -6.09 8.75
N ASP A 106 2.42 -5.04 7.95
CA ASP A 106 1.68 -3.79 8.08
C ASP A 106 0.60 -3.71 7.00
N THR A 107 -0.55 -3.14 7.36
CA THR A 107 -1.72 -3.06 6.46
C THR A 107 -2.37 -1.70 6.56
N SER A 108 -2.68 -1.11 5.41
CA SER A 108 -3.38 0.17 5.37
C SER A 108 -4.35 0.25 4.19
N ARG A 109 -5.34 1.13 4.34
CA ARG A 109 -6.45 1.25 3.39
C ARG A 109 -6.68 2.69 3.00
N PHE A 110 -6.74 2.93 1.70
CA PHE A 110 -7.21 4.17 1.11
C PHE A 110 -8.63 3.98 0.59
N THR A 111 -9.55 4.87 0.98
CA THR A 111 -10.93 4.87 0.48
C THR A 111 -11.28 6.26 -0.05
N ARG A 112 -11.83 6.34 -1.26
CA ARG A 112 -12.24 7.61 -1.87
C ARG A 112 -13.46 7.41 -2.79
N LYS A 113 -14.27 8.46 -2.91
CA LYS A 113 -15.36 8.55 -3.88
C LYS A 113 -14.86 9.19 -5.18
N ASN A 114 -15.27 8.64 -6.33
CA ASN A 114 -15.07 9.20 -7.67
C ASN A 114 -16.43 9.37 -8.38
N LYS A 115 -16.42 9.86 -9.62
CA LYS A 115 -17.63 10.08 -10.43
C LYS A 115 -18.48 8.81 -10.62
N ARG A 116 -17.89 7.62 -10.56
CA ARG A 116 -18.60 6.34 -10.74
C ARG A 116 -19.05 5.71 -9.43
N GLY A 117 -18.54 6.14 -8.28
CA GLY A 117 -18.87 5.58 -6.97
C GLY A 117 -17.67 5.54 -6.04
N THR A 118 -17.73 4.71 -5.01
CA THR A 118 -16.63 4.52 -4.05
C THR A 118 -15.68 3.42 -4.52
N PHE A 119 -14.41 3.60 -4.22
CA PHE A 119 -13.40 2.56 -4.35
C PHE A 119 -12.50 2.56 -3.13
N SER A 120 -11.90 1.41 -2.86
CA SER A 120 -10.89 1.28 -1.83
C SER A 120 -9.73 0.41 -2.29
N ILE A 121 -8.53 0.81 -1.90
CA ILE A 121 -7.30 0.07 -2.13
C ILE A 121 -6.74 -0.29 -0.76
N THR A 122 -6.34 -1.54 -0.59
CA THR A 122 -5.62 -2.02 0.59
C THR A 122 -4.26 -2.52 0.14
N VAL A 123 -3.22 -2.15 0.88
CA VAL A 123 -1.88 -2.71 0.77
C VAL A 123 -1.64 -3.58 2.00
#